data_AF-A0A0A6P0H0-F1
#
_entry.id   AF-A0A0A6P0H0-F1
#
_cell.length_a   1.000
_cell.length_b   1.000
_cell.length_c   1.000
_cell.angle_alpha   90.00
_cell.angle_beta   90.00
_cell.angle_gamma   90.00
#
_symmetry.space_group_name_H-M   'P 1'
#
loop_
_entity.id
_entity.type
_entity.pdbx_description
1 polymer ?
#
loop_
_entity_poly.entity_id
_entity_poly.type
_entity_poly.pdbx_seq_one_letter_code
_entity_poly.pdbx_strand_id
1 'polypeptide(L)'
;MFINFSRTFTFLLLFLWVAVVQSATVNLFVDRTSVIEGESFTLIVSLDDISSETQTGFESALVSFRIDGNKNDLNPSVLSAVTLDSNHRQQSFSIEAVKDNVAEGTETFTFKIGILRPTGDVTLGQDTQTVSVTDQQEQVGQLQFAGPIFGVNEDTRTAFITVERVGGREGSASVNYATSNGTAIAGTDYQGTKGVLNWATGESGSKIFPISIIDNTVVDGDKALNLRLSNSSIPTGLDAATLTIHDNDQAEQGQFQFSSPNLNVNESDGTATITVQRVGGSDGIATVNYATSNGSANAGNDYQTVTGRLTWVDGETGTKSFSIPIINDTDAESNETIFVELTDLDGNVLARSTLTILGDQEDDNENPPAAQTLMNIATNPTQREMGRMVGTVCHTGQASPRLLERCTELVVNANESPTEVSNALQQMAPEEFASQGRIASQTTAAQFKNVNARLNVLRTGVRVFSLSGLRLNINGQRLPTELLGSTLNNATDARNVGNGFSRLGAFVNGEINFGEKDTTDRESGFEFTTLGLTAGIDYRFTNNLVAGIALGYSNSESDFNAGNKLIIIFYSLSEKCHALKTERCFGNI
;
A
#
# COMPACT_ATOMS: atom_id res chain seq x y z
N MET A 1 -39.08 -121.69 23.06
CA MET A 1 -40.26 -122.05 22.26
C MET A 1 -40.67 -120.75 21.56
N PHE A 2 -40.39 -120.60 20.26
CA PHE A 2 -41.27 -121.06 19.17
C PHE A 2 -42.67 -120.53 19.42
N ILE A 3 -43.19 -119.61 18.61
CA ILE A 3 -43.92 -119.92 17.36
C ILE A 3 -44.51 -118.55 16.96
N ASN A 4 -44.19 -117.89 15.84
CA ASN A 4 -44.15 -118.31 14.44
C ASN A 4 -45.46 -118.93 13.98
N PHE A 5 -46.44 -118.16 13.53
CA PHE A 5 -47.32 -118.68 12.47
C PHE A 5 -47.63 -117.60 11.44
N SER A 6 -46.68 -117.51 10.52
CA SER A 6 -46.96 -117.54 9.09
C SER A 6 -48.21 -118.36 8.77
N ARG A 7 -49.18 -117.74 8.11
CA ARG A 7 -49.92 -118.38 7.01
C ARG A 7 -50.31 -117.32 5.98
N THR A 8 -49.54 -117.30 4.91
CA THR A 8 -49.84 -116.75 3.58
C THR A 8 -50.99 -117.55 2.94
N PHE A 9 -51.92 -116.88 2.23
CA PHE A 9 -52.47 -117.36 0.94
C PHE A 9 -53.18 -116.25 0.14
N THR A 10 -52.80 -116.19 -1.13
CA THR A 10 -53.36 -115.56 -2.36
C THR A 10 -53.38 -114.04 -2.53
N PHE A 11 -52.58 -113.63 -3.54
CA PHE A 11 -52.53 -112.32 -4.20
C PHE A 11 -53.89 -111.89 -4.77
N LEU A 12 -54.38 -110.74 -4.32
CA LEU A 12 -55.10 -109.79 -5.16
C LEU A 12 -54.16 -108.59 -5.27
N LEU A 13 -53.62 -108.33 -6.47
CA LEU A 13 -52.90 -107.09 -6.74
C LEU A 13 -53.90 -105.94 -6.48
N LEU A 14 -53.82 -105.34 -5.30
CA LEU A 14 -54.46 -104.08 -5.02
C LEU A 14 -53.72 -103.06 -5.89
N PHE A 15 -54.26 -102.77 -7.07
CA PHE A 15 -53.87 -101.58 -7.81
C PHE A 15 -54.22 -100.39 -6.91
N LEU A 16 -53.23 -99.91 -6.16
CA LEU A 16 -53.30 -98.61 -5.52
C LEU A 16 -53.30 -97.59 -6.67
N TRP A 17 -54.48 -97.24 -7.17
CA TRP A 17 -54.64 -96.07 -8.02
C TRP A 17 -54.34 -94.85 -7.15
N VAL A 18 -53.12 -94.33 -7.25
CA VAL A 18 -52.90 -92.92 -6.93
C VAL A 18 -53.51 -92.15 -8.08
N ALA A 19 -54.79 -91.81 -7.97
CA ALA A 19 -55.36 -90.77 -8.81
C ALA A 19 -54.70 -89.46 -8.38
N VAL A 20 -53.87 -88.88 -9.25
CA VAL A 20 -53.54 -87.47 -9.13
C VAL A 20 -54.84 -86.73 -9.45
N VAL A 21 -55.54 -86.27 -8.42
CA VAL A 21 -56.61 -85.29 -8.61
C VAL A 21 -55.90 -83.98 -8.93
N GLN A 22 -55.98 -83.53 -10.18
CA GLN A 22 -55.52 -82.20 -10.57
C GLN A 22 -56.70 -81.25 -10.38
N SER A 23 -56.48 -80.18 -9.61
CA SER A 23 -57.46 -79.12 -9.38
C SER A 23 -57.36 -78.06 -10.46
N ALA A 24 -58.48 -77.48 -10.90
CA ALA A 24 -58.40 -76.22 -11.64
C ALA A 24 -57.90 -75.10 -10.73
N THR A 25 -57.23 -74.15 -11.37
CA THR A 25 -56.71 -72.95 -10.72
C THR A 25 -57.36 -71.71 -11.29
N VAL A 26 -57.87 -70.84 -10.42
CA VAL A 26 -58.25 -69.47 -10.80
C VAL A 26 -57.05 -68.57 -10.62
N ASN A 27 -56.67 -67.87 -11.68
CA ASN A 27 -55.55 -66.94 -11.72
C ASN A 27 -56.02 -65.52 -12.05
N LEU A 28 -55.35 -64.54 -11.44
CA LEU A 28 -55.49 -63.12 -11.70
C LEU A 28 -54.23 -62.60 -12.37
N PHE A 29 -54.42 -61.97 -13.52
CA PHE A 29 -53.39 -61.29 -14.28
C PHE A 29 -53.75 -59.83 -14.50
N VAL A 30 -52.74 -59.02 -14.79
CA VAL A 30 -52.92 -57.67 -15.29
C VAL A 30 -52.09 -57.50 -16.55
N ASP A 31 -52.63 -56.81 -17.54
CA ASP A 31 -51.91 -56.51 -18.79
C ASP A 31 -50.76 -55.50 -18.57
N ARG A 32 -50.93 -54.60 -17.59
CA ARG A 32 -49.97 -53.57 -17.18
C ARG A 32 -49.89 -53.45 -15.67
N THR A 33 -48.69 -53.55 -15.13
CA THR A 33 -48.41 -53.32 -13.70
C THR A 33 -48.07 -51.86 -13.38
N SER A 34 -47.96 -51.01 -14.40
CA SER A 34 -47.74 -49.57 -14.25
C SER A 34 -48.49 -48.80 -15.33
N VAL A 35 -49.24 -47.79 -14.92
CA VAL A 35 -49.99 -46.86 -15.80
C VAL A 35 -49.82 -45.43 -15.29
N ILE A 36 -50.10 -44.45 -16.15
CA ILE A 36 -50.26 -43.05 -15.74
C ILE A 36 -51.75 -42.72 -15.59
N GLU A 37 -52.06 -41.67 -14.82
CA GLU A 37 -53.44 -41.17 -14.73
C GLU A 37 -54.04 -40.84 -16.11
N GLY A 38 -55.32 -41.20 -16.29
CA GLY A 38 -56.06 -41.08 -17.54
C GLY A 38 -55.89 -42.28 -18.49
N GLU A 39 -55.02 -43.24 -18.16
CA GLU A 39 -54.97 -44.53 -18.84
C GLU A 39 -55.89 -45.57 -18.18
N SER A 40 -56.17 -46.67 -18.87
CA SER A 40 -56.87 -47.81 -18.30
C SER A 40 -56.01 -49.06 -18.36
N PHE A 41 -56.08 -49.96 -17.39
CA PHE A 41 -55.45 -51.29 -17.46
C PHE A 41 -56.52 -52.37 -17.40
N THR A 42 -56.14 -53.59 -17.78
CA THR A 42 -57.06 -54.72 -17.86
C THR A 42 -56.68 -55.76 -16.81
N LEU A 43 -57.58 -55.99 -15.84
CA LEU A 43 -57.52 -57.18 -15.01
C LEU A 43 -58.13 -58.34 -15.76
N ILE A 44 -57.43 -59.46 -15.75
CA ILE A 44 -57.84 -60.70 -16.41
C ILE A 44 -57.94 -61.76 -15.34
N VAL A 45 -59.10 -62.40 -15.22
CA VAL A 45 -59.27 -63.56 -14.36
C VAL A 45 -59.53 -64.77 -15.24
N SER A 46 -58.78 -65.85 -15.06
CA SER A 46 -58.87 -67.07 -15.85
C SER A 46 -59.05 -68.31 -14.99
N LEU A 47 -59.78 -69.28 -15.53
CA LEU A 47 -59.90 -70.63 -15.02
C LEU A 47 -59.03 -71.56 -15.88
N ASP A 48 -57.89 -71.91 -15.32
CA ASP A 48 -56.96 -72.86 -15.91
C ASP A 48 -57.29 -74.25 -15.36
N ASP A 49 -57.99 -75.03 -16.18
CA ASP A 49 -58.31 -76.43 -15.95
C ASP A 49 -57.22 -77.30 -16.61
N ILE A 50 -56.69 -78.28 -15.86
CA ILE A 50 -55.68 -79.25 -16.33
C ILE A 50 -56.36 -80.58 -16.72
N SER A 51 -57.69 -80.64 -16.80
CA SER A 51 -58.40 -81.89 -17.10
C SER A 51 -58.08 -82.40 -18.51
N SER A 52 -57.36 -83.54 -18.56
CA SER A 52 -57.37 -84.43 -19.72
C SER A 52 -58.82 -84.86 -20.01
N GLU A 53 -59.19 -84.93 -21.30
CA GLU A 53 -60.51 -85.10 -21.94
C GLU A 53 -61.56 -86.11 -21.38
N THR A 54 -61.48 -86.60 -20.14
CA THR A 54 -62.32 -87.69 -19.63
C THR A 54 -62.97 -87.47 -18.25
N GLN A 55 -62.89 -86.28 -17.64
CA GLN A 55 -63.68 -85.96 -16.43
C GLN A 55 -64.95 -85.16 -16.78
N THR A 56 -66.12 -85.68 -16.38
CA THR A 56 -67.46 -85.10 -16.63
C THR A 56 -67.92 -84.13 -15.53
N GLY A 57 -66.99 -83.57 -14.76
CA GLY A 57 -67.28 -82.54 -13.77
C GLY A 57 -67.18 -81.16 -14.40
N PHE A 58 -68.25 -80.38 -14.40
CA PHE A 58 -68.18 -78.96 -14.76
C PHE A 58 -67.56 -78.19 -13.59
N GLU A 59 -66.29 -77.86 -13.71
CA GLU A 59 -65.62 -76.99 -12.74
C GLU A 59 -66.09 -75.55 -12.94
N SER A 60 -66.57 -74.94 -11.86
CA SER A 60 -67.01 -73.55 -11.88
C SER A 60 -66.71 -72.86 -10.55
N ALA A 61 -66.48 -71.56 -10.60
CA ALA A 61 -66.24 -70.75 -9.41
C ALA A 61 -66.83 -69.34 -9.60
N LEU A 62 -67.52 -68.83 -8.58
CA LEU A 62 -67.85 -67.42 -8.49
C LEU A 62 -66.64 -66.68 -7.89
N VAL A 63 -65.98 -65.87 -8.70
CA VAL A 63 -64.79 -65.12 -8.30
C VAL A 63 -65.20 -63.75 -7.78
N SER A 64 -64.78 -63.42 -6.57
CA SER A 64 -64.94 -62.12 -5.92
C SER A 64 -63.64 -61.32 -5.97
N PHE A 65 -63.75 -59.99 -5.97
CA PHE A 65 -62.61 -59.08 -6.04
C PHE A 65 -62.51 -58.22 -4.78
N ARG A 66 -61.28 -57.96 -4.34
CA ARG A 66 -60.93 -56.98 -3.31
C ARG A 66 -59.80 -56.09 -3.84
N ILE A 67 -59.87 -54.80 -3.52
CA ILE A 67 -58.83 -53.82 -3.84
C ILE A 67 -58.38 -53.20 -2.52
N ASP A 68 -57.08 -53.28 -2.25
CA ASP A 68 -56.41 -52.58 -1.15
C ASP A 68 -55.61 -51.40 -1.75
N GLY A 69 -55.87 -50.17 -1.27
CA GLY A 69 -55.30 -48.91 -1.80
C GLY A 69 -56.25 -47.71 -1.66
N ASN A 70 -55.77 -46.49 -1.96
CA ASN A 70 -56.58 -45.26 -2.00
C ASN A 70 -57.49 -45.27 -3.23
N LYS A 71 -58.77 -45.62 -3.09
CA LYS A 71 -59.66 -45.86 -4.23
C LYS A 71 -60.08 -44.59 -5.01
N ASN A 72 -59.59 -43.41 -4.65
CA ASN A 72 -59.98 -42.17 -5.32
C ASN A 72 -59.44 -42.13 -6.76
N ASP A 73 -58.32 -42.81 -7.01
CA ASP A 73 -57.55 -42.69 -8.27
C ASP A 73 -57.79 -43.86 -9.21
N LEU A 74 -58.77 -44.70 -8.86
CA LEU A 74 -59.33 -45.73 -9.73
C LEU A 74 -60.84 -45.56 -9.83
N ASN A 75 -61.40 -45.93 -10.98
CA ASN A 75 -62.84 -46.15 -11.12
C ASN A 75 -63.15 -47.66 -11.05
N PRO A 76 -63.32 -48.26 -9.85
CA PRO A 76 -63.53 -49.70 -9.70
C PRO A 76 -64.98 -50.12 -9.97
N SER A 77 -65.86 -49.23 -10.44
CA SER A 77 -67.29 -49.48 -10.64
C SER A 77 -67.59 -50.64 -11.59
N VAL A 78 -66.59 -51.08 -12.36
CA VAL A 78 -66.66 -52.21 -13.29
C VAL A 78 -66.37 -53.58 -12.64
N LEU A 79 -65.87 -53.62 -11.40
CA LEU A 79 -65.52 -54.87 -10.73
C LEU A 79 -66.72 -55.47 -10.00
N SER A 80 -67.37 -56.43 -10.67
CA SER A 80 -68.40 -57.30 -10.08
C SER A 80 -67.90 -58.73 -9.98
N ALA A 81 -68.45 -59.52 -9.05
CA ALA A 81 -68.15 -60.95 -9.00
C ALA A 81 -68.55 -61.64 -10.32
N VAL A 82 -67.71 -62.55 -10.81
CA VAL A 82 -67.92 -63.24 -12.10
C VAL A 82 -67.88 -64.74 -11.91
N THR A 83 -68.77 -65.46 -12.60
CA THR A 83 -68.71 -66.92 -12.67
C THR A 83 -67.77 -67.32 -13.80
N LEU A 84 -66.74 -68.10 -13.48
CA LEU A 84 -65.93 -68.80 -14.48
C LEU A 84 -66.38 -70.26 -14.55
N ASP A 85 -66.50 -70.77 -15.77
CA ASP A 85 -66.85 -72.17 -16.05
C ASP A 85 -66.21 -72.63 -17.38
N SER A 86 -66.52 -73.85 -17.81
CA SER A 86 -65.99 -74.43 -19.06
C SER A 86 -66.31 -73.62 -20.32
N ASN A 87 -67.39 -72.82 -20.32
CA ASN A 87 -67.81 -71.99 -21.44
C ASN A 87 -67.31 -70.54 -21.33
N HIS A 88 -67.02 -70.08 -20.11
CA HIS A 88 -66.50 -68.75 -19.78
C HIS A 88 -65.22 -68.88 -18.94
N ARG A 89 -64.16 -69.38 -19.57
CA ARG A 89 -62.88 -69.65 -18.89
C ARG A 89 -62.08 -68.41 -18.55
N GLN A 90 -62.46 -67.24 -19.06
CA GLN A 90 -61.74 -66.00 -18.84
C GLN A 90 -62.70 -64.82 -18.86
N GLN A 91 -62.50 -63.86 -17.96
CA GLN A 91 -63.16 -62.57 -17.96
C GLN A 91 -62.13 -61.46 -17.81
N SER A 92 -62.32 -60.39 -18.57
CA SER A 92 -61.50 -59.18 -18.50
C SER A 92 -62.30 -58.00 -17.96
N PHE A 93 -61.66 -57.15 -17.16
CA PHE A 93 -62.20 -55.91 -16.59
C PHE A 93 -61.24 -54.77 -16.90
N SER A 94 -61.73 -53.74 -17.60
CA SER A 94 -60.94 -52.54 -17.87
C SER A 94 -61.17 -51.52 -16.77
N ILE A 95 -60.12 -51.20 -16.01
CA ILE A 95 -60.13 -50.24 -14.91
C ILE A 95 -59.42 -48.98 -15.36
N GLU A 96 -60.08 -47.84 -15.22
CA GLU A 96 -59.53 -46.52 -15.51
C GLU A 96 -58.79 -45.97 -14.28
N ALA A 97 -57.54 -45.53 -14.49
CA ALA A 97 -56.82 -44.68 -13.56
C ALA A 97 -57.39 -43.26 -13.73
N VAL A 98 -58.06 -42.76 -12.69
CA VAL A 98 -58.77 -41.49 -12.74
C VAL A 98 -57.74 -40.38 -12.78
N LYS A 99 -57.85 -39.49 -13.78
CA LYS A 99 -57.06 -38.27 -13.82
C LYS A 99 -57.73 -37.18 -13.02
N ASP A 100 -56.96 -36.50 -12.18
CA ASP A 100 -57.41 -35.25 -11.56
C ASP A 100 -56.36 -34.11 -11.68
N ASN A 101 -56.44 -33.10 -10.82
CA ASN A 101 -55.56 -31.93 -10.83
C ASN A 101 -54.78 -31.79 -9.51
N VAL A 102 -54.65 -32.86 -8.75
CA VAL A 102 -53.96 -32.90 -7.47
C VAL A 102 -52.64 -33.64 -7.68
N ALA A 103 -51.54 -33.06 -7.20
CA ALA A 103 -50.25 -33.74 -7.26
C ALA A 103 -50.11 -34.69 -6.05
N GLU A 104 -50.25 -35.99 -6.28
CA GLU A 104 -50.30 -37.05 -5.26
C GLU A 104 -49.11 -38.03 -5.37
N GLY A 105 -48.41 -38.03 -6.51
CA GLY A 105 -47.27 -38.91 -6.77
C GLY A 105 -47.67 -40.32 -7.21
N THR A 106 -46.74 -41.29 -7.14
CA THR A 106 -47.04 -42.66 -7.58
C THR A 106 -47.76 -43.44 -6.49
N GLU A 107 -49.00 -43.84 -6.76
CA GLU A 107 -49.79 -44.71 -5.89
C GLU A 107 -49.67 -46.18 -6.30
N THR A 108 -49.94 -47.11 -5.37
CA THR A 108 -49.92 -48.56 -5.66
C THR A 108 -51.17 -49.26 -5.14
N PHE A 109 -51.81 -49.98 -6.04
CA PHE A 109 -53.06 -50.71 -5.83
C PHE A 109 -52.82 -52.21 -5.82
N THR A 110 -53.34 -52.90 -4.81
CA THR A 110 -53.28 -54.36 -4.73
C THR A 110 -54.65 -54.96 -4.99
N PHE A 111 -54.76 -55.74 -6.06
CA PHE A 111 -55.95 -56.50 -6.44
C PHE A 111 -55.83 -57.93 -5.93
N LYS A 112 -56.88 -58.41 -5.27
CA LYS A 112 -56.97 -59.78 -4.77
C LYS A 112 -58.25 -60.44 -5.25
N ILE A 113 -58.18 -61.70 -5.63
CA ILE A 113 -59.34 -62.53 -5.95
C ILE A 113 -59.62 -63.55 -4.86
N GLY A 114 -60.89 -63.90 -4.69
CA GLY A 114 -61.33 -64.96 -3.79
C GLY A 114 -62.38 -65.85 -4.44
N ILE A 115 -62.36 -67.14 -4.15
CA ILE A 115 -63.33 -68.10 -4.68
C ILE A 115 -64.53 -68.20 -3.74
N LEU A 116 -65.73 -68.09 -4.32
CA LEU A 116 -67.01 -68.33 -3.67
C LEU A 116 -67.75 -69.46 -4.42
N ARG A 117 -68.44 -70.33 -3.67
CA ARG A 117 -69.32 -71.37 -4.22
C ARG A 117 -68.70 -72.23 -5.36
N PRO A 118 -67.53 -72.85 -5.17
CA PRO A 118 -66.93 -73.68 -6.22
C PRO A 118 -67.73 -74.97 -6.47
N THR A 119 -67.79 -75.42 -7.72
CA THR A 119 -68.17 -76.79 -8.10
C THR A 119 -66.92 -77.51 -8.60
N GLY A 120 -66.61 -78.68 -8.04
CA GLY A 120 -65.35 -79.39 -8.30
C GLY A 120 -64.21 -78.96 -7.36
N ASP A 121 -62.98 -79.36 -7.70
CA ASP A 121 -61.78 -79.03 -6.93
C ASP A 121 -61.11 -77.79 -7.55
N VAL A 122 -61.62 -76.60 -7.21
CA VAL A 122 -61.10 -75.32 -7.73
C VAL A 122 -60.31 -74.60 -6.64
N THR A 123 -59.06 -74.28 -6.95
CA THR A 123 -58.13 -73.62 -6.04
C THR A 123 -57.69 -72.25 -6.57
N LEU A 124 -57.18 -71.38 -5.69
CA LEU A 124 -56.55 -70.13 -6.10
C LEU A 124 -55.10 -70.40 -6.53
N GLY A 125 -54.73 -69.94 -7.72
CA GLY A 125 -53.34 -69.89 -8.16
C GLY A 125 -52.74 -68.52 -7.83
N GLN A 126 -52.40 -67.74 -8.85
CA GLN A 126 -52.04 -66.33 -8.66
C GLN A 126 -53.27 -65.52 -8.26
N ASP A 127 -53.42 -65.23 -6.98
CA ASP A 127 -54.61 -64.56 -6.44
C ASP A 127 -54.43 -63.06 -6.21
N THR A 128 -53.21 -62.55 -6.38
CA THR A 128 -52.82 -61.17 -6.04
C THR A 128 -52.05 -60.53 -7.19
N GLN A 129 -52.40 -59.30 -7.54
CA GLN A 129 -51.68 -58.45 -8.49
C GLN A 129 -51.53 -57.03 -7.98
N THR A 130 -50.43 -56.37 -8.36
CA THR A 130 -50.20 -54.95 -8.02
C THR A 130 -50.10 -54.10 -9.27
N VAL A 131 -50.75 -52.93 -9.24
CA VAL A 131 -50.65 -51.90 -10.28
C VAL A 131 -50.23 -50.59 -9.64
N SER A 132 -49.19 -49.97 -10.16
CA SER A 132 -48.77 -48.62 -9.77
C SER A 132 -49.37 -47.59 -10.74
N VAL A 133 -50.00 -46.55 -10.20
CA VAL A 133 -50.54 -45.43 -10.96
C VAL A 133 -49.63 -44.25 -10.74
N THR A 134 -49.04 -43.72 -11.81
CA THR A 134 -48.15 -42.56 -11.75
C THR A 134 -48.95 -41.31 -12.09
N ASP A 135 -49.02 -40.41 -11.12
CA ASP A 135 -49.58 -39.07 -11.27
C ASP A 135 -48.89 -38.28 -12.41
N GLN A 136 -49.70 -37.56 -13.17
CA GLN A 136 -49.29 -36.71 -14.29
C GLN A 136 -49.09 -35.25 -13.88
N GLN A 137 -49.55 -34.86 -12.70
CA GLN A 137 -49.47 -33.52 -12.17
C GLN A 137 -48.10 -33.30 -11.52
N GLU A 138 -47.39 -32.28 -11.99
CA GLU A 138 -46.15 -31.89 -11.34
C GLU A 138 -46.46 -31.16 -10.03
N GLN A 139 -45.62 -31.33 -9.00
CA GLN A 139 -45.76 -30.54 -7.78
C GLN A 139 -45.39 -29.06 -8.04
N VAL A 140 -46.02 -28.14 -7.30
CA VAL A 140 -45.67 -26.71 -7.30
C VAL A 140 -44.26 -26.43 -6.77
N GLY A 141 -43.73 -27.33 -5.94
CA GLY A 141 -42.43 -27.21 -5.29
C GLY A 141 -42.41 -26.17 -4.17
N GLN A 142 -41.21 -25.79 -3.74
CA GLN A 142 -40.98 -24.77 -2.73
C GLN A 142 -39.80 -23.87 -3.10
N LEU A 143 -39.80 -22.62 -2.59
CA LEU A 143 -38.69 -21.67 -2.72
C LEU A 143 -37.86 -21.62 -1.44
N GLN A 144 -36.54 -21.63 -1.56
CA GLN A 144 -35.63 -21.60 -0.41
C GLN A 144 -34.25 -21.03 -0.76
N PHE A 145 -33.50 -20.53 0.23
CA PHE A 145 -32.07 -20.30 0.04
C PHE A 145 -31.34 -21.62 -0.25
N ALA A 146 -30.30 -21.57 -1.09
CA ALA A 146 -29.46 -22.74 -1.40
C ALA A 146 -28.71 -23.29 -0.17
N GLY A 147 -28.50 -22.45 0.84
CA GLY A 147 -27.88 -22.82 2.11
C GLY A 147 -28.18 -21.80 3.22
N PRO A 148 -27.93 -22.17 4.49
CA PRO A 148 -28.19 -21.29 5.63
C PRO A 148 -27.14 -20.20 5.82
N ILE A 149 -25.95 -20.38 5.24
CA ILE A 149 -24.80 -19.50 5.41
C ILE A 149 -24.16 -19.27 4.05
N PHE A 150 -23.85 -18.01 3.77
CA PHE A 150 -23.05 -17.55 2.63
C PHE A 150 -21.81 -16.82 3.16
N GLY A 151 -20.74 -16.82 2.39
CA GLY A 151 -19.48 -16.15 2.71
C GLY A 151 -18.97 -15.36 1.51
N VAL A 152 -18.40 -14.20 1.78
CA VAL A 152 -17.80 -13.32 0.78
C VAL A 152 -16.63 -12.57 1.41
N ASN A 153 -15.54 -12.35 0.68
CA ASN A 153 -14.50 -11.43 1.15
C ASN A 153 -14.89 -10.00 0.83
N GLU A 154 -14.54 -9.06 1.69
CA GLU A 154 -14.88 -7.64 1.53
C GLU A 154 -14.35 -7.05 0.21
N ASP A 155 -13.11 -7.39 -0.17
CA ASP A 155 -12.43 -6.97 -1.40
C ASP A 155 -13.11 -7.40 -2.72
N THR A 156 -14.01 -8.39 -2.66
CA THR A 156 -14.76 -8.85 -3.85
C THR A 156 -15.86 -7.88 -4.27
N ARG A 157 -16.29 -6.97 -3.38
CA ARG A 157 -17.29 -5.90 -3.60
C ARG A 157 -18.71 -6.37 -3.97
N THR A 158 -18.94 -7.66 -4.19
CA THR A 158 -20.28 -8.18 -4.51
C THR A 158 -20.42 -9.64 -4.06
N ALA A 159 -21.44 -9.91 -3.26
CA ALA A 159 -21.87 -11.25 -2.92
C ALA A 159 -23.04 -11.68 -3.80
N PHE A 160 -23.04 -12.93 -4.26
CA PHE A 160 -24.16 -13.53 -4.99
C PHE A 160 -24.92 -14.50 -4.09
N ILE A 161 -26.18 -14.20 -3.82
CA ILE A 161 -27.04 -15.06 -3.00
C ILE A 161 -27.93 -15.90 -3.90
N THR A 162 -27.92 -17.22 -3.66
CA THR A 162 -28.66 -18.19 -4.45
C THR A 162 -29.95 -18.60 -3.75
N VAL A 163 -31.06 -18.52 -4.49
CA VAL A 163 -32.39 -19.00 -4.10
C VAL A 163 -32.86 -20.03 -5.12
N GLU A 164 -33.43 -21.13 -4.65
CA GLU A 164 -33.74 -22.28 -5.46
C GLU A 164 -35.23 -22.63 -5.39
N ARG A 165 -35.76 -23.05 -6.53
CA ARG A 165 -37.03 -23.77 -6.60
C ARG A 165 -36.77 -25.26 -6.64
N VAL A 166 -37.24 -25.99 -5.62
CA VAL A 166 -37.01 -27.43 -5.44
C VAL A 166 -38.31 -28.20 -5.29
N GLY A 167 -38.29 -29.50 -5.61
CA GLY A 167 -39.42 -30.40 -5.40
C GLY A 167 -40.61 -30.18 -6.34
N GLY A 168 -40.48 -29.33 -7.37
CA GLY A 168 -41.57 -29.06 -8.30
C GLY A 168 -41.35 -27.85 -9.20
N ARG A 169 -42.09 -27.78 -10.30
CA ARG A 169 -42.02 -26.68 -11.29
C ARG A 169 -43.39 -26.28 -11.85
N GLU A 170 -44.46 -26.79 -11.27
CA GLU A 170 -45.82 -26.50 -11.70
C GLU A 170 -46.19 -25.03 -11.43
N GLY A 171 -46.67 -24.34 -12.46
CA GLY A 171 -47.05 -22.93 -12.36
C GLY A 171 -45.86 -21.97 -12.18
N SER A 172 -46.15 -20.67 -12.24
CA SER A 172 -45.18 -19.60 -11.94
C SER A 172 -44.96 -19.46 -10.44
N ALA A 173 -43.76 -19.06 -10.03
CA ALA A 173 -43.44 -18.82 -8.63
C ALA A 173 -42.72 -17.48 -8.44
N SER A 174 -42.93 -16.82 -7.31
CA SER A 174 -42.22 -15.60 -6.95
C SER A 174 -41.93 -15.54 -5.46
N VAL A 175 -40.83 -14.91 -5.08
CA VAL A 175 -40.50 -14.60 -3.68
C VAL A 175 -39.77 -13.28 -3.57
N ASN A 176 -40.10 -12.49 -2.55
CA ASN A 176 -39.37 -11.28 -2.22
C ASN A 176 -38.14 -11.65 -1.39
N TYR A 177 -37.03 -10.95 -1.62
CA TYR A 177 -35.85 -11.02 -0.76
C TYR A 177 -35.55 -9.64 -0.18
N ALA A 178 -34.98 -9.63 1.02
CA ALA A 178 -34.48 -8.42 1.66
C ALA A 178 -33.31 -8.74 2.59
N THR A 179 -32.36 -7.81 2.66
CA THR A 179 -31.28 -7.79 3.66
C THR A 179 -31.71 -7.02 4.91
N SER A 180 -31.19 -7.40 6.07
CA SER A 180 -31.28 -6.61 7.30
C SER A 180 -29.99 -6.72 8.10
N ASN A 181 -29.73 -5.71 8.93
CA ASN A 181 -28.48 -5.64 9.69
C ASN A 181 -28.32 -6.81 10.66
N GLY A 182 -27.09 -7.25 10.82
CA GLY A 182 -26.64 -8.11 11.92
C GLY A 182 -25.51 -7.39 12.65
N THR A 183 -24.31 -7.97 12.68
CA THR A 183 -23.09 -7.23 13.03
C THR A 183 -22.60 -6.36 11.87
N ALA A 184 -22.90 -6.76 10.62
CA ALA A 184 -22.77 -5.91 9.44
C ALA A 184 -23.95 -4.92 9.35
N ILE A 185 -23.64 -3.66 9.07
CA ILE A 185 -24.53 -2.51 9.02
C ILE A 185 -24.63 -1.96 7.60
N ALA A 186 -25.86 -1.82 7.10
CA ALA A 186 -26.11 -1.23 5.79
C ALA A 186 -25.62 0.23 5.72
N GLY A 187 -24.92 0.57 4.64
CA GLY A 187 -24.27 1.87 4.43
C GLY A 187 -22.84 1.94 4.95
N THR A 188 -22.41 1.02 5.81
CA THR A 188 -21.04 0.90 6.31
C THR A 188 -20.34 -0.32 5.72
N ASP A 189 -20.93 -1.52 5.85
CA ASP A 189 -20.29 -2.78 5.43
C ASP A 189 -20.90 -3.33 4.12
N TYR A 190 -22.15 -2.99 3.83
CA TYR A 190 -22.85 -3.42 2.62
C TYR A 190 -23.95 -2.44 2.21
N GLN A 191 -24.46 -2.54 0.99
CA GLN A 191 -25.64 -1.78 0.56
C GLN A 191 -26.93 -2.57 0.77
N GLY A 192 -27.89 -1.98 1.49
CA GLY A 192 -29.19 -2.59 1.73
C GLY A 192 -29.89 -2.97 0.43
N THR A 193 -30.22 -4.25 0.26
CA THR A 193 -30.73 -4.81 -1.00
C THR A 193 -32.09 -5.48 -0.76
N LYS A 194 -33.06 -5.20 -1.64
CA LYS A 194 -34.36 -5.88 -1.65
C LYS A 194 -34.88 -6.01 -3.08
N GLY A 195 -35.69 -7.03 -3.34
CA GLY A 195 -36.26 -7.26 -4.67
C GLY A 195 -37.19 -8.46 -4.71
N VAL A 196 -37.49 -8.92 -5.93
CA VAL A 196 -38.35 -10.07 -6.19
C VAL A 196 -37.66 -10.98 -7.19
N LEU A 197 -37.63 -12.29 -6.91
CA LEU A 197 -37.24 -13.32 -7.86
C LEU A 197 -38.50 -13.96 -8.43
N ASN A 198 -38.51 -14.19 -9.75
CA ASN A 198 -39.66 -14.75 -10.47
C ASN A 198 -39.22 -15.94 -11.32
N TRP A 199 -39.92 -17.06 -11.16
CA TRP A 199 -39.86 -18.25 -12.00
C TRP A 199 -41.10 -18.28 -12.91
N ALA A 200 -40.88 -18.41 -14.21
CA ALA A 200 -41.96 -18.63 -15.16
C ALA A 200 -42.61 -20.01 -14.96
N THR A 201 -43.76 -20.24 -15.57
CA THR A 201 -44.41 -21.56 -15.55
C THR A 201 -43.48 -22.61 -16.17
N GLY A 202 -43.25 -23.72 -15.45
CA GLY A 202 -42.33 -24.78 -15.86
C GLY A 202 -40.84 -24.48 -15.62
N GLU A 203 -40.50 -23.28 -15.12
CA GLU A 203 -39.12 -22.93 -14.77
C GLU A 203 -38.75 -23.51 -13.40
N SER A 204 -37.64 -24.24 -13.35
CA SER A 204 -37.06 -24.86 -12.15
C SER A 204 -35.61 -24.40 -11.94
N GLY A 205 -35.05 -24.66 -10.76
CA GLY A 205 -33.64 -24.39 -10.47
C GLY A 205 -33.39 -23.04 -9.81
N SER A 206 -32.13 -22.61 -9.84
CA SER A 206 -31.62 -21.54 -8.98
C SER A 206 -31.64 -20.18 -9.68
N LYS A 207 -31.97 -19.14 -8.94
CA LYS A 207 -31.80 -17.73 -9.31
C LYS A 207 -30.90 -17.04 -8.29
N ILE A 208 -30.18 -16.04 -8.74
CA ILE A 208 -29.25 -15.28 -7.91
C ILE A 208 -29.65 -13.82 -7.84
N PHE A 209 -29.34 -13.17 -6.72
CA PHE A 209 -29.35 -11.72 -6.62
C PHE A 209 -28.03 -11.21 -6.02
N PRO A 210 -27.50 -10.08 -6.52
CA PRO A 210 -26.27 -9.49 -6.00
C PRO A 210 -26.56 -8.63 -4.75
N ILE A 211 -25.62 -8.61 -3.82
CA ILE A 211 -25.53 -7.64 -2.73
C ILE A 211 -24.19 -6.92 -2.89
N SER A 212 -24.20 -5.59 -2.98
CA SER A 212 -22.95 -4.81 -3.02
C SER A 212 -22.31 -4.78 -1.64
N ILE A 213 -21.05 -5.20 -1.57
CA ILE A 213 -20.21 -5.15 -0.37
C ILE A 213 -19.38 -3.87 -0.43
N ILE A 214 -19.29 -3.18 0.71
CA ILE A 214 -18.48 -1.96 0.82
C ILE A 214 -17.11 -2.43 1.30
N ASP A 215 -16.09 -2.11 0.50
CA ASP A 215 -14.68 -2.44 0.72
C ASP A 215 -14.00 -1.23 1.35
N ASN A 216 -13.38 -1.41 2.51
CA ASN A 216 -12.70 -0.36 3.25
C ASN A 216 -11.26 -0.75 3.64
N THR A 217 -10.68 -0.08 4.63
CA THR A 217 -9.28 -0.34 5.06
C THR A 217 -9.18 -0.51 6.58
N VAL A 218 -10.31 -0.75 7.25
CA VAL A 218 -10.42 -0.82 8.70
C VAL A 218 -10.52 -2.28 9.08
N VAL A 219 -9.55 -2.72 9.89
CA VAL A 219 -9.59 -4.06 10.49
C VAL A 219 -10.66 -4.09 11.57
N ASP A 220 -11.78 -4.70 11.28
CA ASP A 220 -12.89 -4.86 12.21
C ASP A 220 -13.48 -6.27 12.28
N GLY A 221 -12.81 -7.21 11.61
CA GLY A 221 -13.09 -8.63 11.65
C GLY A 221 -14.36 -9.04 10.91
N ASP A 222 -14.62 -10.35 10.86
CA ASP A 222 -15.78 -10.88 10.14
C ASP A 222 -17.11 -10.34 10.68
N LYS A 223 -17.93 -9.79 9.78
CA LYS A 223 -19.27 -9.29 10.09
C LYS A 223 -20.34 -10.03 9.31
N ALA A 224 -21.53 -10.14 9.87
CA ALA A 224 -22.64 -10.86 9.26
C ALA A 224 -23.91 -10.01 9.14
N LEU A 225 -24.62 -10.17 8.02
CA LEU A 225 -25.96 -9.63 7.81
C LEU A 225 -27.00 -10.75 7.64
N ASN A 226 -28.26 -10.40 7.91
CA ASN A 226 -29.40 -11.31 7.84
C ASN A 226 -30.09 -11.22 6.47
N LEU A 227 -30.41 -12.37 5.90
CA LEU A 227 -31.13 -12.52 4.63
C LEU A 227 -32.52 -13.11 4.92
N ARG A 228 -33.56 -12.56 4.30
CA ARG A 228 -34.94 -13.06 4.48
C ARG A 228 -35.67 -13.17 3.15
N LEU A 229 -36.32 -14.32 2.95
CA LEU A 229 -37.37 -14.53 1.95
C LEU A 229 -38.74 -14.21 2.55
N SER A 230 -39.59 -13.55 1.78
CA SER A 230 -40.94 -13.14 2.21
C SER A 230 -41.91 -13.10 1.04
N ASN A 231 -43.22 -13.10 1.32
CA ASN A 231 -44.29 -13.04 0.32
C ASN A 231 -44.11 -14.06 -0.82
N SER A 232 -43.73 -15.30 -0.48
CA SER A 232 -43.61 -16.38 -1.45
C SER A 232 -45.00 -16.77 -2.00
N SER A 233 -45.09 -16.99 -3.31
CA SER A 233 -46.34 -17.42 -3.97
C SER A 233 -46.60 -18.94 -3.88
N ILE A 234 -45.57 -19.70 -3.51
CA ILE A 234 -45.62 -21.15 -3.26
C ILE A 234 -45.00 -21.43 -1.86
N PRO A 235 -45.11 -22.66 -1.31
CA PRO A 235 -44.48 -22.99 -0.04
C PRO A 235 -43.01 -22.54 0.04
N THR A 236 -42.58 -22.13 1.24
CA THR A 236 -41.21 -21.67 1.48
C THR A 236 -40.49 -22.71 2.34
N GLY A 237 -39.29 -23.11 1.91
CA GLY A 237 -38.38 -23.95 2.69
C GLY A 237 -37.52 -23.08 3.62
N LEU A 238 -36.20 -23.15 3.44
CA LEU A 238 -35.26 -22.29 4.16
C LEU A 238 -35.43 -20.81 3.77
N ASP A 239 -36.14 -20.05 4.61
CA ASP A 239 -36.54 -18.67 4.35
C ASP A 239 -35.63 -17.61 5.00
N ALA A 240 -34.70 -18.04 5.84
CA ALA A 240 -33.72 -17.20 6.52
C ALA A 240 -32.30 -17.77 6.33
N ALA A 241 -31.34 -16.89 6.09
CA ALA A 241 -29.92 -17.22 5.97
C ALA A 241 -29.07 -16.05 6.45
N THR A 242 -27.76 -16.28 6.60
CA THR A 242 -26.78 -15.23 6.93
C THR A 242 -25.74 -15.12 5.83
N LEU A 243 -25.30 -13.90 5.53
CA LEU A 243 -24.11 -13.65 4.73
C LEU A 243 -23.01 -13.10 5.66
N THR A 244 -21.89 -13.81 5.75
CA THR A 244 -20.68 -13.35 6.42
C THR A 244 -19.78 -12.64 5.40
N ILE A 245 -19.38 -11.42 5.73
CA ILE A 245 -18.36 -10.63 5.05
C ILE A 245 -17.06 -10.87 5.81
N HIS A 246 -16.07 -11.46 5.15
CA HIS A 246 -14.76 -11.72 5.70
C HIS A 246 -13.88 -10.50 5.51
N ASP A 247 -13.39 -9.96 6.63
CA ASP A 247 -12.45 -8.84 6.65
C ASP A 247 -11.11 -9.31 6.07
N ASN A 248 -10.60 -8.60 5.08
CA ASN A 248 -9.33 -8.87 4.42
C ASN A 248 -8.27 -7.82 4.72
N ASP A 249 -8.53 -6.90 5.64
CA ASP A 249 -7.58 -5.90 6.07
C ASP A 249 -6.62 -6.49 7.11
N GLN A 250 -5.45 -5.87 7.24
CA GLN A 250 -4.41 -6.26 8.20
C GLN A 250 -4.03 -5.05 9.04
N ALA A 251 -3.85 -5.27 10.34
CA ALA A 251 -3.52 -4.18 11.25
C ALA A 251 -2.09 -3.72 10.99
N GLU A 252 -1.92 -2.48 10.58
CA GLU A 252 -0.62 -1.86 10.38
C GLU A 252 -0.20 -1.15 11.66
N GLN A 253 0.48 -1.88 12.56
CA GLN A 253 0.99 -1.30 13.81
C GLN A 253 2.10 -0.25 13.60
N GLY A 254 2.66 -0.19 12.40
CA GLY A 254 3.75 0.70 12.02
C GLY A 254 5.13 0.18 12.44
N GLN A 255 6.16 0.76 11.84
CA GLN A 255 7.56 0.53 12.15
C GLN A 255 8.18 1.74 12.84
N PHE A 256 9.22 1.50 13.62
CA PHE A 256 9.89 2.51 14.43
C PHE A 256 11.31 2.71 13.94
N GLN A 257 11.63 3.95 13.59
CA GLN A 257 12.97 4.31 13.12
C GLN A 257 13.38 5.68 13.67
N PHE A 258 14.68 5.95 13.67
CA PHE A 258 15.18 7.29 13.95
C PHE A 258 14.81 8.24 12.81
N SER A 259 14.48 9.49 13.13
CA SER A 259 14.10 10.49 12.11
C SER A 259 15.29 10.99 11.30
N SER A 260 16.52 10.90 11.85
CA SER A 260 17.75 11.25 11.16
C SER A 260 18.67 10.03 11.05
N PRO A 261 19.25 9.76 9.87
CA PRO A 261 20.22 8.68 9.69
C PRO A 261 21.57 8.99 10.33
N ASN A 262 21.88 10.27 10.53
CA ASN A 262 23.10 10.74 11.19
C ASN A 262 22.69 11.57 12.41
N LEU A 263 23.14 11.17 13.59
CA LEU A 263 22.93 11.91 14.82
C LEU A 263 24.26 12.52 15.22
N ASN A 264 24.30 13.84 15.36
CA ASN A 264 25.45 14.57 15.86
C ASN A 264 25.02 15.58 16.92
N VAL A 265 25.92 15.86 17.84
CA VAL A 265 25.76 16.85 18.90
C VAL A 265 27.13 17.43 19.21
N ASN A 266 27.24 18.74 19.46
CA ASN A 266 28.50 19.25 20.00
C ASN A 266 28.55 18.91 21.48
N GLU A 267 29.74 18.61 21.99
CA GLU A 267 29.94 18.38 23.42
C GLU A 267 29.37 19.52 24.28
N SER A 268 29.59 20.77 23.82
CA SER A 268 29.10 22.00 24.45
C SER A 268 27.58 22.22 24.40
N ASP A 269 26.81 21.43 23.65
CA ASP A 269 25.34 21.58 23.57
C ASP A 269 24.64 21.03 24.84
N GLY A 270 25.34 20.23 25.66
CA GLY A 270 24.87 19.69 26.95
C GLY A 270 23.76 18.64 26.87
N THR A 271 23.01 18.56 25.78
CA THR A 271 22.00 17.50 25.53
C THR A 271 21.86 17.19 24.05
N ALA A 272 21.80 15.90 23.72
CA ALA A 272 21.41 15.42 22.39
C ALA A 272 19.93 15.02 22.37
N THR A 273 19.15 15.61 21.46
CA THR A 273 17.74 15.24 21.29
C THR A 273 17.61 14.15 20.23
N ILE A 274 17.18 12.96 20.64
CA ILE A 274 16.94 11.83 19.75
C ILE A 274 15.46 11.78 19.40
N THR A 275 15.14 11.74 18.11
CA THR A 275 13.76 11.70 17.63
C THR A 275 13.48 10.39 16.91
N VAL A 276 12.40 9.74 17.30
CA VAL A 276 11.92 8.45 16.79
C VAL A 276 10.57 8.68 16.11
N GLN A 277 10.39 8.08 14.93
CA GLN A 277 9.16 8.17 14.15
C GLN A 277 8.50 6.81 14.00
N ARG A 278 7.17 6.80 14.12
CA ARG A 278 6.29 5.69 13.74
C ARG A 278 5.84 5.89 12.30
N VAL A 279 6.12 4.93 11.40
CA VAL A 279 5.83 5.02 9.96
C VAL A 279 5.15 3.74 9.45
N GLY A 280 4.37 3.85 8.38
CA GLY A 280 3.74 2.68 7.74
C GLY A 280 2.72 1.96 8.61
N GLY A 281 1.99 2.70 9.45
CA GLY A 281 0.94 2.16 10.32
C GLY A 281 0.73 2.94 11.61
N SER A 282 -0.49 2.97 12.11
CA SER A 282 -0.87 3.62 13.37
C SER A 282 -1.78 2.77 14.26
N ASP A 283 -2.02 1.51 13.87
CA ASP A 283 -3.02 0.66 14.50
C ASP A 283 -2.53 0.14 15.85
N GLY A 284 -3.38 0.24 16.85
CA GLY A 284 -3.09 -0.18 18.21
C GLY A 284 -2.09 0.73 18.93
N ILE A 285 -2.05 0.53 20.26
CA ILE A 285 -1.04 1.13 21.12
C ILE A 285 0.29 0.48 20.81
N ALA A 286 1.28 1.28 20.44
CA ALA A 286 2.62 0.79 20.18
C ALA A 286 3.60 1.37 21.17
N THR A 287 4.57 0.57 21.60
CA THR A 287 5.55 1.04 22.55
C THR A 287 6.94 0.52 22.28
N VAL A 288 7.89 1.45 22.32
CA VAL A 288 9.30 1.23 22.05
C VAL A 288 10.11 1.58 23.28
N ASN A 289 10.96 0.65 23.70
CA ASN A 289 11.98 0.92 24.71
C ASN A 289 13.21 1.52 24.01
N TYR A 290 13.92 2.43 24.68
CA TYR A 290 15.20 2.95 24.21
C TYR A 290 16.26 2.81 25.29
N ALA A 291 17.50 2.57 24.86
CA ALA A 291 18.66 2.49 25.72
C ALA A 291 19.91 2.99 25.02
N THR A 292 20.80 3.62 25.78
CA THR A 292 22.14 4.02 25.32
C THR A 292 23.20 3.03 25.81
N SER A 293 24.24 2.81 25.00
CA SER A 293 25.44 2.08 25.41
C SER A 293 26.71 2.71 24.83
N ASN A 294 27.85 2.42 25.47
CA ASN A 294 29.13 3.01 25.11
C ASN A 294 29.54 2.62 23.69
N GLY A 295 30.03 3.59 22.93
CA GLY A 295 30.80 3.37 21.71
C GLY A 295 32.28 3.63 22.01
N SER A 296 32.85 4.68 21.41
CA SER A 296 34.13 5.23 21.88
C SER A 296 33.96 6.10 23.13
N ALA A 297 32.81 6.77 23.26
CA ALA A 297 32.43 7.53 24.45
C ALA A 297 31.95 6.59 25.57
N ASN A 298 32.35 6.92 26.79
CA ASN A 298 32.10 6.27 28.06
C ASN A 298 31.06 6.99 28.91
N ALA A 299 30.04 6.24 29.33
CA ALA A 299 29.05 6.75 30.26
C ALA A 299 29.68 7.19 31.59
N GLY A 300 29.32 8.39 32.06
CA GLY A 300 29.82 9.01 33.28
C GLY A 300 30.96 10.02 33.05
N ASN A 301 31.67 9.91 31.92
CA ASN A 301 32.67 10.89 31.51
C ASN A 301 32.09 11.79 30.41
N ASP A 302 31.59 11.20 29.32
CA ASP A 302 31.28 11.96 28.10
C ASP A 302 29.75 12.11 27.91
N TYR A 303 28.97 11.19 28.48
CA TYR A 303 27.51 11.25 28.48
C TYR A 303 26.89 10.53 29.69
N GLN A 304 25.61 10.78 29.98
CA GLN A 304 24.87 10.00 30.99
C GLN A 304 24.06 8.88 30.31
N THR A 305 24.11 7.68 30.89
CA THR A 305 23.31 6.55 30.40
C THR A 305 21.83 6.83 30.55
N VAL A 306 21.06 6.67 29.47
CA VAL A 306 19.62 6.87 29.47
C VAL A 306 18.92 5.59 29.00
N THR A 307 17.89 5.20 29.74
CA THR A 307 16.91 4.21 29.31
C THR A 307 15.50 4.76 29.52
N GLY A 308 14.54 4.27 28.73
CA GLY A 308 13.15 4.70 28.86
C GLY A 308 12.24 4.10 27.82
N ARG A 309 11.05 4.69 27.67
CA ARG A 309 9.96 4.15 26.84
C ARG A 309 9.23 5.28 26.12
N LEU A 310 8.98 5.10 24.82
CA LEU A 310 8.14 5.96 23.99
C LEU A 310 6.85 5.20 23.63
N THR A 311 5.70 5.74 24.04
CA THR A 311 4.38 5.13 23.77
C THR A 311 3.58 6.01 22.81
N TRP A 312 3.13 5.39 21.72
CA TRP A 312 2.09 5.93 20.84
C TRP A 312 0.75 5.29 21.20
N VAL A 313 -0.28 6.12 21.41
CA VAL A 313 -1.65 5.60 21.59
C VAL A 313 -2.20 5.12 20.24
N ASP A 314 -3.32 4.39 20.29
CA ASP A 314 -4.01 3.93 19.09
C ASP A 314 -4.37 5.10 18.16
N GLY A 315 -4.05 4.97 16.87
CA GLY A 315 -4.18 6.02 15.85
C GLY A 315 -3.17 7.17 15.95
N GLU A 316 -2.27 7.19 16.95
CA GLU A 316 -1.25 8.25 17.06
C GLU A 316 -0.16 8.07 16.01
N THR A 317 0.03 9.11 15.19
CA THR A 317 1.06 9.20 14.14
C THR A 317 2.11 10.25 14.50
N GLY A 318 3.29 10.16 13.88
CA GLY A 318 4.35 11.16 14.01
C GLY A 318 5.48 10.78 14.97
N THR A 319 6.19 11.80 15.44
CA THR A 319 7.47 11.66 16.15
C THR A 319 7.35 11.82 17.65
N LYS A 320 8.15 11.07 18.41
CA LYS A 320 8.43 11.32 19.83
C LYS A 320 9.93 11.38 20.04
N SER A 321 10.35 12.13 21.06
CA SER A 321 11.76 12.39 21.32
C SER A 321 12.13 12.16 22.77
N PHE A 322 13.39 11.85 22.99
CA PHE A 322 14.03 11.79 24.31
C PHE A 322 15.38 12.49 24.25
N SER A 323 15.89 12.91 25.40
CA SER A 323 17.17 13.61 25.53
C SER A 323 18.22 12.72 26.16
N ILE A 324 19.43 12.74 25.61
CA ILE A 324 20.63 12.14 26.19
C ILE A 324 21.50 13.29 26.73
N PRO A 325 21.75 13.38 28.05
CA PRO A 325 22.67 14.38 28.59
C PRO A 325 24.09 14.12 28.11
N ILE A 326 24.71 15.17 27.55
CA ILE A 326 26.11 15.18 27.13
C ILE A 326 26.89 15.91 28.22
N ILE A 327 28.00 15.34 28.64
CA ILE A 327 28.87 15.94 29.64
C ILE A 327 29.92 16.71 28.86
N ASN A 328 30.02 18.01 29.13
CA ASN A 328 31.06 18.86 28.57
C ASN A 328 32.14 19.03 29.62
N ASP A 329 33.38 18.72 29.27
CA ASP A 329 34.52 19.00 30.14
C ASP A 329 35.50 20.00 29.51
N THR A 330 36.79 19.89 29.83
CA THR A 330 37.85 20.81 29.39
C THR A 330 39.01 20.07 28.74
N ASP A 331 38.92 18.74 28.64
CA ASP A 331 39.92 17.93 27.98
C ASP A 331 39.64 18.00 26.47
N ALA A 332 40.66 18.27 25.66
CA ALA A 332 40.46 18.35 24.22
C ALA A 332 40.26 16.96 23.63
N GLU A 333 39.07 16.70 23.10
CA GLU A 333 38.69 15.37 22.63
C GLU A 333 38.51 15.26 21.12
N SER A 334 38.81 14.07 20.59
CA SER A 334 38.42 13.70 19.23
C SER A 334 36.94 13.34 19.19
N ASN A 335 36.29 13.43 18.02
CA ASN A 335 34.90 12.99 17.89
C ASN A 335 34.68 11.58 18.42
N GLU A 336 33.71 11.44 19.30
CA GLU A 336 33.37 10.19 19.95
C GLU A 336 31.97 9.71 19.57
N THR A 337 31.64 8.47 19.93
CA THR A 337 30.38 7.84 19.53
C THR A 337 29.71 7.11 20.68
N ILE A 338 28.38 7.20 20.72
CA ILE A 338 27.52 6.36 21.56
C ILE A 338 26.56 5.55 20.68
N PHE A 339 26.14 4.38 21.13
CA PHE A 339 25.09 3.60 20.48
C PHE A 339 23.74 3.88 21.13
N VAL A 340 22.72 4.02 20.31
CA VAL A 340 21.33 4.19 20.71
C VAL A 340 20.51 3.06 20.10
N GLU A 341 19.87 2.26 20.94
CA GLU A 341 19.09 1.10 20.52
C GLU A 341 17.60 1.30 20.86
N LEU A 342 16.74 0.94 19.91
CA LEU A 342 15.30 0.83 20.09
C LEU A 342 14.92 -0.65 20.13
N THR A 343 14.16 -1.06 21.14
CA THR A 343 13.65 -2.44 21.28
C THR A 343 12.14 -2.48 21.48
N ASP A 344 11.53 -3.59 21.13
CA ASP A 344 10.15 -3.89 21.52
C ASP A 344 10.07 -4.30 23.00
N LEU A 345 8.88 -4.73 23.45
CA LEU A 345 8.65 -5.15 24.83
C LEU A 345 9.25 -6.52 25.18
N ASP A 346 9.51 -7.35 24.18
CA ASP A 346 10.14 -8.65 24.32
C ASP A 346 11.68 -8.56 24.24
N GLY A 347 12.21 -7.37 23.94
CA GLY A 347 13.63 -7.08 23.83
C GLY A 347 14.21 -7.29 22.44
N ASN A 348 13.39 -7.50 21.41
CA ASN A 348 13.88 -7.58 20.03
C ASN A 348 14.26 -6.19 19.53
N VAL A 349 15.37 -6.12 18.79
CA VAL A 349 15.89 -4.86 18.26
C VAL A 349 15.04 -4.39 17.08
N LEU A 350 14.48 -3.20 17.21
CA LEU A 350 13.71 -2.51 16.17
C LEU A 350 14.60 -1.64 15.29
N ALA A 351 15.51 -0.89 15.92
CA ALA A 351 16.48 -0.04 15.22
C ALA A 351 17.71 0.22 16.09
N ARG A 352 18.84 0.53 15.43
CA ARG A 352 20.07 1.02 16.06
C ARG A 352 20.55 2.26 15.34
N SER A 353 21.10 3.20 16.08
CA SER A 353 21.79 4.36 15.53
C SER A 353 23.04 4.66 16.34
N THR A 354 23.93 5.43 15.73
CA THR A 354 25.13 5.95 16.36
C THR A 354 24.97 7.46 16.47
N LEU A 355 25.08 8.00 17.69
CA LEU A 355 25.23 9.43 17.92
C LEU A 355 26.72 9.74 18.01
N THR A 356 27.17 10.70 17.20
CA THR A 356 28.54 11.24 17.27
C THR A 356 28.54 12.49 18.14
N ILE A 357 29.32 12.47 19.22
CA ILE A 357 29.65 13.67 20.00
C ILE A 357 30.82 14.33 19.27
N LEU A 358 30.62 15.56 18.81
CA LEU A 358 31.65 16.37 18.17
C LEU A 358 32.46 17.00 19.30
N GLY A 359 33.67 16.49 19.49
CA GLY A 359 34.60 16.97 20.51
C GLY A 359 35.10 18.37 20.17
N ASP A 360 35.52 19.09 21.20
CA ASP A 360 36.18 20.37 21.07
C ASP A 360 37.62 20.19 20.53
N GLN A 361 37.78 20.27 19.22
CA GLN A 361 39.10 20.24 18.57
C GLN A 361 40.02 21.45 18.91
N GLU A 362 39.72 22.21 19.96
CA GLU A 362 40.59 23.25 20.49
C GLU A 362 41.23 22.74 21.79
N ASP A 363 42.55 22.62 21.76
CA ASP A 363 43.38 22.35 22.93
C ASP A 363 43.17 23.45 23.99
N ASP A 364 42.24 23.22 24.90
CA ASP A 364 41.97 24.10 26.05
C ASP A 364 43.18 24.24 27.00
N ASN A 365 44.30 23.57 26.71
CA ASN A 365 45.57 23.70 27.40
C ASN A 365 46.67 24.47 26.63
N GLU A 366 46.37 25.08 25.48
CA GLU A 366 47.24 26.07 24.83
C GLU A 366 46.58 27.44 24.74
N ASN A 367 46.14 27.97 25.89
CA ASN A 367 46.04 29.41 26.05
C ASN A 367 47.38 29.95 26.60
N PRO A 368 48.30 30.50 25.78
CA PRO A 368 49.44 31.19 26.35
C PRO A 368 48.94 32.43 27.10
N PRO A 369 49.56 32.82 28.23
CA PRO A 369 49.08 33.86 29.15
C PRO A 369 48.75 35.24 28.52
N ALA A 370 49.14 35.48 27.27
CA ALA A 370 48.97 36.72 26.54
C ALA A 370 47.52 37.05 26.14
N ALA A 371 46.78 36.09 25.58
CA ALA A 371 45.45 36.35 25.02
C ALA A 371 44.44 36.65 26.14
N GLN A 372 44.53 35.90 27.24
CA GLN A 372 43.74 36.14 28.45
C GLN A 372 44.08 37.48 29.11
N THR A 373 45.37 37.85 29.17
CA THR A 373 45.82 39.13 29.73
C THR A 373 45.36 40.32 28.88
N LEU A 374 45.39 40.20 27.55
CA LEU A 374 44.91 41.24 26.62
C LEU A 374 43.38 41.36 26.63
N MET A 375 42.63 40.26 26.78
CA MET A 375 41.16 40.29 26.94
C MET A 375 40.74 40.92 28.28
N ASN A 376 41.51 40.71 29.34
CA ASN A 376 41.23 41.27 30.68
C ASN A 376 41.50 42.79 30.76
N ILE A 377 42.33 43.35 29.86
CA ILE A 377 42.64 44.79 29.79
C ILE A 377 41.73 45.51 28.77
N ALA A 378 41.05 44.77 27.87
CA ALA A 378 40.20 45.32 26.81
C ALA A 378 38.86 45.86 27.35
N THR A 379 38.61 47.16 27.14
CA THR A 379 37.42 47.86 27.67
C THR A 379 36.27 47.96 26.67
N ASN A 380 36.51 47.68 25.38
CA ASN A 380 35.48 47.73 24.34
C ASN A 380 35.53 46.53 23.36
N PRO A 381 34.46 46.26 22.59
CA PRO A 381 34.36 45.10 21.71
C PRO A 381 35.44 45.03 20.61
N THR A 382 35.88 46.17 20.10
CA THR A 382 36.91 46.26 19.05
C THR A 382 38.30 45.89 19.58
N GLN A 383 38.60 46.27 20.84
CA GLN A 383 39.84 45.89 21.53
C GLN A 383 39.89 44.39 21.83
N ARG A 384 38.74 43.78 22.13
CA ARG A 384 38.62 42.32 22.32
C ARG A 384 38.88 41.55 21.02
N GLU A 385 38.38 42.07 19.90
CA GLU A 385 38.60 41.45 18.59
C GLU A 385 40.05 41.58 18.10
N MET A 386 40.69 42.73 18.37
CA MET A 386 42.13 42.90 18.15
C MET A 386 42.97 41.96 19.03
N GLY A 387 42.60 41.79 20.30
CA GLY A 387 43.25 40.83 21.20
C GLY A 387 43.16 39.39 20.68
N ARG A 388 42.00 38.98 20.15
CA ARG A 388 41.83 37.69 19.43
C ARG A 388 42.78 37.59 18.24
N MET A 389 42.74 38.56 17.33
CA MET A 389 43.54 38.54 16.10
C MET A 389 45.05 38.50 16.37
N VAL A 390 45.54 39.26 17.34
CA VAL A 390 46.95 39.23 17.76
C VAL A 390 47.30 37.87 18.36
N GLY A 391 46.44 37.32 19.22
CA GLY A 391 46.62 35.96 19.76
C GLY A 391 46.77 34.90 18.67
N THR A 392 45.92 34.96 17.65
CA THR A 392 45.96 34.03 16.50
C THR A 392 47.23 34.19 15.64
N VAL A 393 47.68 35.42 15.37
CA VAL A 393 48.86 35.69 14.54
C VAL A 393 50.16 35.31 15.25
N CYS A 394 50.25 35.51 16.56
CA CYS A 394 51.45 35.16 17.32
C CYS A 394 51.62 33.65 17.53
N HIS A 395 50.54 32.86 17.44
CA HIS A 395 50.55 31.41 17.67
C HIS A 395 50.74 30.59 16.38
N THR A 396 50.19 31.03 15.25
CA THR A 396 50.23 30.24 14.00
C THR A 396 51.61 30.11 13.35
N GLY A 397 52.62 30.89 13.76
CA GLY A 397 53.98 30.82 13.22
C GLY A 397 54.11 31.17 11.73
N GLN A 398 53.01 31.55 11.07
CA GLN A 398 52.96 31.91 9.65
C GLN A 398 53.24 33.40 9.40
N ALA A 399 53.64 34.12 10.44
CA ALA A 399 54.00 35.53 10.41
C ALA A 399 55.47 35.74 10.00
N SER A 400 55.78 36.88 9.36
CA SER A 400 57.17 37.23 9.07
C SER A 400 58.00 37.33 10.37
N PRO A 401 59.33 37.05 10.36
CA PRO A 401 60.15 37.02 11.57
C PRO A 401 60.07 38.31 12.42
N ARG A 402 59.93 39.47 11.77
CA ARG A 402 59.77 40.78 12.44
C ARG A 402 58.41 40.96 13.13
N LEU A 403 57.37 40.31 12.64
CA LEU A 403 56.03 40.37 13.23
C LEU A 403 55.95 39.45 14.45
N LEU A 404 56.63 38.30 14.41
CA LEU A 404 56.78 37.40 15.55
C LEU A 404 57.62 38.00 16.69
N GLU A 405 58.68 38.75 16.34
CA GLU A 405 59.52 39.50 17.29
C GLU A 405 58.70 40.58 18.04
N ARG A 406 57.94 41.41 17.30
CA ARG A 406 57.02 42.40 17.90
C ARG A 406 55.88 41.78 18.70
N CYS A 407 55.36 40.64 18.27
CA CYS A 407 54.37 39.85 19.02
C CYS A 407 54.91 39.45 20.39
N THR A 408 56.15 38.95 20.44
CA THR A 408 56.79 38.48 21.67
C THR A 408 57.09 39.64 22.62
N GLU A 409 57.52 40.79 22.11
CA GLU A 409 57.69 42.02 22.90
C GLU A 409 56.36 42.54 23.50
N LEU A 410 55.25 42.43 22.77
CA LEU A 410 53.94 42.87 23.26
C LEU A 410 53.43 42.02 24.43
N VAL A 411 53.68 40.70 24.37
CA VAL A 411 53.32 39.75 25.42
C VAL A 411 54.15 39.94 26.68
N VAL A 412 55.44 40.21 26.54
CA VAL A 412 56.34 40.48 27.68
C VAL A 412 55.94 41.79 28.38
N ASN A 413 55.67 42.86 27.62
CA ASN A 413 55.27 44.15 28.17
C ASN A 413 53.87 44.13 28.83
N ALA A 414 52.95 43.29 28.34
CA ALA A 414 51.61 43.13 28.94
C ALA A 414 51.63 42.51 30.35
N ASN A 415 52.67 41.74 30.69
CA ASN A 415 52.86 41.17 32.02
C ASN A 415 53.55 42.11 33.02
N GLU A 416 54.21 43.18 32.56
CA GLU A 416 54.98 44.09 33.44
C GLU A 416 54.25 45.41 33.77
N SER A 417 53.37 45.92 32.89
CA SER A 417 52.66 47.21 33.12
C SER A 417 51.34 47.34 32.31
N PRO A 418 50.18 46.92 32.86
CA PRO A 418 48.89 46.90 32.15
C PRO A 418 48.40 48.26 31.62
N THR A 419 48.82 49.37 32.24
CA THR A 419 48.37 50.73 31.91
C THR A 419 49.11 51.36 30.71
N GLU A 420 50.35 50.94 30.42
CA GLU A 420 51.10 51.45 29.27
C GLU A 420 50.69 50.77 27.96
N VAL A 421 50.27 49.50 28.02
CA VAL A 421 49.72 48.74 26.89
C VAL A 421 48.35 49.26 26.46
N SER A 422 47.51 49.71 27.40
CA SER A 422 46.24 50.39 27.09
C SER A 422 46.45 51.70 26.31
N ASN A 423 47.49 52.47 26.65
CA ASN A 423 47.84 53.71 25.95
C ASN A 423 48.48 53.44 24.57
N ALA A 424 49.23 52.35 24.40
CA ALA A 424 49.77 51.93 23.10
C ALA A 424 48.66 51.41 22.15
N LEU A 425 47.67 50.66 22.68
CA LEU A 425 46.50 50.21 21.94
C LEU A 425 45.54 51.35 21.54
N GLN A 426 45.52 52.47 22.29
CA GLN A 426 44.79 53.68 21.92
C GLN A 426 45.45 54.48 20.79
N GLN A 427 46.75 54.30 20.53
CA GLN A 427 47.47 54.96 19.43
C GLN A 427 47.45 54.18 18.11
N MET A 428 47.15 52.88 18.14
CA MET A 428 46.84 52.09 16.94
C MET A 428 45.38 52.33 16.53
N ALA A 429 45.11 53.46 15.87
CA ALA A 429 43.77 53.78 15.40
C ALA A 429 43.30 52.75 14.33
N PRO A 430 42.00 52.38 14.31
CA PRO A 430 41.40 51.34 13.44
C PRO A 430 41.48 51.56 11.91
N GLU A 431 42.25 52.53 11.43
CA GLU A 431 42.12 53.08 10.08
C GLU A 431 43.19 52.52 9.11
N GLU A 432 44.33 52.03 9.60
CA GLU A 432 45.28 51.25 8.77
C GLU A 432 44.77 49.82 8.46
N PHE A 433 43.99 49.21 9.36
CA PHE A 433 43.32 47.93 9.09
C PHE A 433 42.10 48.08 8.17
N ALA A 434 41.40 49.22 8.23
CA ALA A 434 40.23 49.49 7.39
C ALA A 434 40.56 49.74 5.91
N SER A 435 41.82 50.04 5.57
CA SER A 435 42.27 50.16 4.17
C SER A 435 42.58 48.79 3.55
N GLN A 436 43.15 47.85 4.32
CA GLN A 436 43.55 46.53 3.80
C GLN A 436 42.37 45.57 3.60
N GLY A 437 41.31 45.66 4.40
CA GLY A 437 40.10 44.82 4.23
C GLY A 437 39.18 45.23 3.06
N ARG A 438 39.21 46.49 2.62
CA ARG A 438 38.32 46.99 1.54
C ARG A 438 38.81 46.63 0.14
N ILE A 439 40.11 46.48 -0.08
CA ILE A 439 40.69 46.24 -1.42
C ILE A 439 40.44 44.81 -1.92
N ALA A 440 40.49 43.80 -1.03
CA ALA A 440 40.17 42.42 -1.40
C ALA A 440 38.69 42.24 -1.78
N SER A 441 37.77 42.90 -1.07
CA SER A 441 36.32 42.85 -1.35
C SER A 441 35.93 43.64 -2.62
N GLN A 442 36.59 44.78 -2.89
CA GLN A 442 36.35 45.57 -4.10
C GLN A 442 36.80 44.87 -5.39
N THR A 443 37.85 44.04 -5.31
CA THR A 443 38.45 43.39 -6.48
C THR A 443 37.57 42.28 -7.05
N THR A 444 36.96 41.44 -6.19
CA THR A 444 36.00 40.41 -6.62
C THR A 444 34.72 41.05 -7.18
N ALA A 445 34.23 42.12 -6.55
CA ALA A 445 33.05 42.86 -7.02
C ALA A 445 33.29 43.54 -8.40
N ALA A 446 34.50 44.04 -8.66
CA ALA A 446 34.88 44.63 -9.95
C ALA A 446 34.89 43.60 -11.09
N GLN A 447 35.39 42.37 -10.84
CA GLN A 447 35.36 41.30 -11.83
C GLN A 447 33.93 40.88 -12.19
N PHE A 448 33.05 40.74 -11.20
CA PHE A 448 31.62 40.47 -11.44
C PHE A 448 30.93 41.59 -12.23
N LYS A 449 31.27 42.84 -11.93
CA LYS A 449 30.76 44.01 -12.67
C LYS A 449 31.23 44.01 -14.14
N ASN A 450 32.48 43.62 -14.41
CA ASN A 450 33.03 43.53 -15.76
C ASN A 450 32.36 42.43 -16.60
N VAL A 451 32.06 41.27 -16.00
CA VAL A 451 31.32 40.19 -16.67
C VAL A 451 29.85 40.59 -16.90
N ASN A 452 29.19 41.19 -15.90
CA ASN A 452 27.82 41.67 -16.04
C ASN A 452 27.67 42.76 -17.10
N ALA A 453 28.64 43.66 -17.23
CA ALA A 453 28.68 44.64 -18.30
C ALA A 453 28.74 43.97 -19.69
N ARG A 454 29.57 42.93 -19.85
CA ARG A 454 29.60 42.15 -21.10
C ARG A 454 28.27 41.44 -21.37
N LEU A 455 27.65 40.83 -20.36
CA LEU A 455 26.34 40.18 -20.49
C LEU A 455 25.26 41.17 -20.95
N ASN A 456 25.28 42.41 -20.47
CA ASN A 456 24.35 43.46 -20.89
C ASN A 456 24.58 43.89 -22.35
N VAL A 457 25.83 44.03 -22.79
CA VAL A 457 26.15 44.30 -24.20
C VAL A 457 25.72 43.14 -25.10
N LEU A 458 25.92 41.89 -24.68
CA LEU A 458 25.47 40.72 -25.43
C LEU A 458 23.94 40.68 -25.58
N ARG A 459 23.19 41.10 -24.55
CA ARG A 459 21.72 41.24 -24.60
C ARG A 459 21.26 42.30 -25.60
N THR A 460 22.06 43.33 -25.86
CA THR A 460 21.76 44.38 -26.86
C THR A 460 22.08 43.98 -28.31
N GLY A 461 22.65 42.78 -28.52
CA GLY A 461 22.78 42.19 -29.86
C GLY A 461 24.13 42.36 -30.55
N VAL A 462 25.14 42.99 -29.92
CA VAL A 462 26.52 43.14 -30.43
C VAL A 462 27.23 41.78 -30.55
N ARG A 463 27.96 41.52 -31.64
CA ARG A 463 28.37 40.16 -32.02
C ARG A 463 29.86 39.83 -32.16
N VAL A 464 30.80 40.80 -32.22
CA VAL A 464 32.16 40.44 -32.73
C VAL A 464 33.35 40.87 -31.84
N PHE A 465 33.45 42.06 -31.29
CA PHE A 465 34.48 42.37 -30.28
C PHE A 465 34.04 43.60 -29.48
N SER A 466 34.29 43.66 -28.17
CA SER A 466 33.88 44.81 -27.35
C SER A 466 34.98 45.25 -26.38
N LEU A 467 35.47 46.47 -26.58
CA LEU A 467 36.34 47.21 -25.65
C LEU A 467 35.57 48.27 -24.84
N SER A 468 34.25 48.37 -25.03
CA SER A 468 33.41 49.42 -24.44
C SER A 468 33.37 49.42 -22.91
N GLY A 469 33.89 48.39 -22.24
CA GLY A 469 33.92 48.28 -20.79
C GLY A 469 35.26 48.60 -20.14
N LEU A 470 36.29 49.01 -20.89
CA LEU A 470 37.55 49.48 -20.31
C LEU A 470 37.38 50.91 -19.79
N ARG A 471 37.71 51.14 -18.51
CA ARG A 471 37.55 52.42 -17.81
C ARG A 471 38.88 52.85 -17.19
N LEU A 472 39.26 54.10 -17.40
CA LEU A 472 40.40 54.73 -16.73
C LEU A 472 39.89 55.82 -15.79
N ASN A 473 40.25 55.71 -14.51
CA ASN A 473 39.99 56.73 -13.51
C ASN A 473 41.32 57.24 -12.96
N ILE A 474 41.48 58.56 -12.91
CA ILE A 474 42.65 59.23 -12.34
C ILE A 474 42.14 60.14 -11.24
N ASN A 475 42.61 59.98 -10.00
CA ASN A 475 42.28 60.81 -8.85
C ASN A 475 40.76 60.99 -8.64
N GLY A 476 40.00 59.89 -8.79
CA GLY A 476 38.55 59.87 -8.64
C GLY A 476 37.74 60.48 -9.79
N GLN A 477 38.38 61.02 -10.82
CA GLN A 477 37.72 61.56 -12.01
C GLN A 477 37.78 60.57 -13.18
N ARG A 478 36.63 60.34 -13.83
CA ARG A 478 36.49 59.40 -14.95
C ARG A 478 36.92 60.05 -16.25
N LEU A 479 37.84 59.43 -16.99
CA LEU A 479 38.16 59.86 -18.35
C LEU A 479 37.11 59.31 -19.34
N PRO A 480 36.52 60.14 -20.23
CA PRO A 480 35.58 59.67 -21.23
C PRO A 480 36.24 58.67 -22.19
N THR A 481 35.61 57.51 -22.38
CA THR A 481 36.08 56.39 -23.22
C THR A 481 36.23 56.72 -24.71
N GLU A 482 35.81 57.91 -25.14
CA GLU A 482 35.90 58.39 -26.53
C GLU A 482 37.34 58.66 -26.98
N LEU A 483 38.28 58.86 -26.05
CA LEU A 483 39.70 59.10 -26.37
C LEU A 483 40.53 57.83 -26.59
N LEU A 484 40.04 56.66 -26.16
CA LEU A 484 40.74 55.36 -26.25
C LEU A 484 40.21 54.45 -27.37
N GLY A 485 39.18 54.89 -28.10
CA GLY A 485 38.42 54.05 -29.03
C GLY A 485 38.45 54.44 -30.51
N SER A 486 39.20 55.45 -30.93
CA SER A 486 39.10 55.98 -32.30
C SER A 486 40.05 55.34 -33.33
N THR A 487 40.97 54.45 -32.92
CA THR A 487 41.91 53.77 -33.85
C THR A 487 41.70 52.26 -33.99
N LEU A 488 40.83 51.63 -33.18
CA LEU A 488 40.54 50.19 -33.26
C LEU A 488 39.09 49.84 -33.63
N ASN A 489 38.15 50.79 -33.53
CA ASN A 489 36.76 50.58 -33.96
C ASN A 489 36.57 50.61 -35.49
N ASN A 490 37.59 50.99 -36.27
CA ASN A 490 37.57 50.94 -37.74
C ASN A 490 37.96 49.59 -38.35
N ALA A 491 38.19 48.55 -37.54
CA ALA A 491 38.54 47.21 -38.02
C ALA A 491 37.43 46.15 -37.89
N THR A 492 36.16 46.55 -37.66
CA THR A 492 35.04 45.59 -37.63
C THR A 492 33.82 46.01 -38.44
N ASP A 493 33.95 47.01 -39.31
CA ASP A 493 32.99 47.23 -40.41
C ASP A 493 33.33 46.30 -41.59
N ALA A 494 33.39 45.00 -41.31
CA ALA A 494 33.56 43.95 -42.31
C ALA A 494 32.22 43.24 -42.49
N ARG A 495 31.32 43.90 -43.23
CA ARG A 495 30.31 43.19 -44.03
C ARG A 495 31.06 42.20 -44.92
N ASN A 496 30.92 40.90 -44.65
CA ASN A 496 31.59 39.73 -45.27
C ASN A 496 32.83 39.16 -44.55
N VAL A 497 32.65 38.67 -43.32
CA VAL A 497 33.42 37.51 -42.84
C VAL A 497 32.46 36.32 -42.81
N GLY A 498 32.82 35.25 -43.54
CA GLY A 498 31.94 34.11 -43.85
C GLY A 498 31.28 33.44 -42.64
N ASN A 499 30.17 32.76 -42.93
CA ASN A 499 29.15 32.15 -42.04
C ASN A 499 29.61 31.16 -40.96
N GLY A 500 30.89 31.12 -40.57
CA GLY A 500 31.42 30.27 -39.49
C GLY A 500 31.68 30.99 -38.16
N PHE A 501 31.91 32.31 -38.15
CA PHE A 501 32.39 33.04 -36.96
C PHE A 501 31.43 34.12 -36.42
N SER A 502 30.23 34.28 -36.98
CA SER A 502 29.24 35.32 -36.55
C SER A 502 28.65 35.12 -35.15
N ARG A 503 29.02 34.02 -34.48
CA ARG A 503 28.55 33.59 -33.16
C ARG A 503 29.64 33.68 -32.08
N LEU A 504 30.91 33.87 -32.46
CA LEU A 504 32.01 34.00 -31.53
C LEU A 504 32.27 35.47 -31.24
N GLY A 505 32.23 35.85 -29.97
CA GLY A 505 32.60 37.17 -29.47
C GLY A 505 33.78 37.07 -28.50
N ALA A 506 34.54 38.17 -28.39
CA ALA A 506 35.52 38.35 -27.33
C ALA A 506 35.41 39.75 -26.71
N PHE A 507 35.89 39.88 -25.48
CA PHE A 507 35.86 41.14 -24.76
C PHE A 507 37.05 41.29 -23.83
N VAL A 508 37.40 42.54 -23.57
CA VAL A 508 38.30 42.93 -22.48
C VAL A 508 37.64 44.11 -21.78
N ASN A 509 37.29 43.90 -20.51
CA ASN A 509 36.73 44.92 -19.64
C ASN A 509 37.66 45.11 -18.45
N GLY A 510 37.75 46.31 -17.91
CA GLY A 510 38.66 46.56 -16.81
C GLY A 510 38.58 47.96 -16.28
N GLU A 511 39.14 48.15 -15.09
CA GLU A 511 39.22 49.43 -14.42
C GLU A 511 40.67 49.63 -13.95
N ILE A 512 41.25 50.75 -14.34
CA ILE A 512 42.55 51.20 -13.80
C ILE A 512 42.26 52.45 -12.97
N ASN A 513 42.61 52.40 -11.69
CA ASN A 513 42.50 53.53 -10.78
C ASN A 513 43.89 53.92 -10.31
N PHE A 514 44.17 55.23 -10.37
CA PHE A 514 45.32 55.86 -9.76
C PHE A 514 44.81 56.86 -8.71
N GLY A 515 45.43 56.90 -7.54
CA GLY A 515 45.06 57.84 -6.48
C GLY A 515 46.16 58.07 -5.46
N GLU A 516 46.15 59.26 -4.87
CA GLU A 516 47.02 59.66 -3.77
C GLU A 516 46.12 60.09 -2.60
N LYS A 517 46.45 59.68 -1.37
CA LYS A 517 45.79 60.16 -0.15
C LYS A 517 46.78 61.01 0.64
N ASP A 518 46.43 62.28 0.86
CA ASP A 518 47.29 63.25 1.55
C ASP A 518 47.60 62.87 3.00
N THR A 519 48.83 63.15 3.42
CA THR A 519 49.34 63.03 4.79
C THR A 519 48.55 63.95 5.73
N THR A 520 48.06 63.44 6.85
CA THR A 520 47.60 64.26 7.99
C THR A 520 48.52 64.03 9.19
N ASP A 521 48.49 64.89 10.21
CA ASP A 521 49.38 64.81 11.39
C ASP A 521 49.28 63.48 12.18
N ARG A 522 48.33 62.60 11.82
CA ARG A 522 48.11 61.28 12.44
C ARG A 522 48.03 60.11 11.45
N GLU A 523 48.21 60.34 10.15
CA GLU A 523 48.20 59.28 9.14
C GLU A 523 49.37 59.44 8.16
N SER A 524 50.04 58.33 7.83
CA SER A 524 50.97 58.33 6.71
C SER A 524 50.19 58.38 5.39
N GLY A 525 50.45 59.41 4.57
CA GLY A 525 49.91 59.51 3.22
C GLY A 525 50.38 58.34 2.36
N PHE A 526 49.54 57.89 1.44
CA PHE A 526 49.86 56.75 0.57
C PHE A 526 49.33 56.93 -0.85
N GLU A 527 50.10 56.42 -1.79
CA GLU A 527 49.73 56.33 -3.21
C GLU A 527 49.21 54.93 -3.48
N PHE A 528 48.17 54.80 -4.29
CA PHE A 528 47.67 53.50 -4.70
C PHE A 528 47.38 53.44 -6.20
N THR A 529 47.71 52.30 -6.78
CA THR A 529 47.38 51.92 -8.14
C THR A 529 46.65 50.60 -8.12
N THR A 530 45.40 50.57 -8.62
CA THR A 530 44.65 49.32 -8.80
C THR A 530 44.40 49.07 -10.27
N LEU A 531 44.86 47.93 -10.77
CA LEU A 531 44.60 47.42 -12.11
C LEU A 531 43.69 46.20 -12.00
N GLY A 532 42.49 46.25 -12.57
CA GLY A 532 41.62 45.10 -12.73
C GLY A 532 41.25 44.90 -14.18
N LEU A 533 41.74 43.84 -14.82
CA LEU A 533 41.42 43.45 -16.19
C LEU A 533 40.64 42.14 -16.20
N THR A 534 39.69 42.01 -17.10
CA THR A 534 38.91 40.79 -17.32
C THR A 534 38.76 40.61 -18.82
N ALA A 535 39.40 39.56 -19.33
CA ALA A 535 39.33 39.18 -20.73
C ALA A 535 38.54 37.89 -20.88
N GLY A 536 37.70 37.77 -21.90
CA GLY A 536 36.92 36.57 -22.11
C GLY A 536 36.49 36.37 -23.54
N ILE A 537 36.10 35.13 -23.82
CA ILE A 537 35.53 34.70 -25.09
C ILE A 537 34.14 34.13 -24.83
N ASP A 538 33.20 34.39 -25.73
CA ASP A 538 31.82 33.94 -25.64
C ASP A 538 31.34 33.41 -26.98
N TYR A 539 30.52 32.36 -26.96
CA TYR A 539 29.94 31.73 -28.13
C TYR A 539 28.41 31.67 -28.00
N ARG A 540 27.73 32.19 -29.01
CA ARG A 540 26.27 32.24 -29.11
C ARG A 540 25.73 31.02 -29.85
N PHE A 541 25.15 30.07 -29.12
CA PHE A 541 24.53 28.88 -29.70
C PHE A 541 23.20 29.17 -30.39
N THR A 542 22.40 30.09 -29.84
CA THR A 542 21.13 30.58 -30.43
C THR A 542 20.96 32.07 -30.10
N ASN A 543 19.95 32.75 -30.66
CA ASN A 543 19.70 34.16 -30.31
C ASN A 543 19.48 34.39 -28.79
N ASN A 544 19.10 33.34 -28.05
CA ASN A 544 18.76 33.41 -26.64
C ASN A 544 19.73 32.63 -25.73
N LEU A 545 20.75 31.94 -26.29
CA LEU A 545 21.71 31.14 -25.53
C LEU A 545 23.14 31.51 -25.92
N VAL A 546 23.89 32.05 -24.96
CA VAL A 546 25.32 32.37 -25.06
C VAL A 546 26.02 31.72 -23.89
N ALA A 547 27.15 31.07 -24.14
CA ALA A 547 28.06 30.62 -23.09
C ALA A 547 29.44 31.25 -23.33
N GLY A 548 30.22 31.47 -22.29
CA GLY A 548 31.55 32.04 -22.44
C GLY A 548 32.42 31.78 -21.21
N ILE A 549 33.72 31.97 -21.38
CA ILE A 549 34.72 31.90 -20.33
C ILE A 549 35.44 33.24 -20.24
N ALA A 550 35.77 33.65 -19.02
CA ALA A 550 36.53 34.87 -18.77
C ALA A 550 37.60 34.62 -17.71
N LEU A 551 38.74 35.25 -17.91
CA LEU A 551 39.87 35.26 -17.00
C LEU A 551 40.04 36.69 -16.47
N GLY A 552 40.03 36.82 -15.14
CA GLY A 552 40.29 38.07 -14.45
C GLY A 552 41.74 38.13 -13.97
N TYR A 553 42.42 39.24 -14.25
CA TYR A 553 43.68 39.60 -13.61
C TYR A 553 43.47 40.87 -12.82
N SER A 554 43.94 40.90 -11.58
CA SER A 554 43.91 42.09 -10.76
C SER A 554 45.20 42.25 -9.98
N ASN A 555 45.76 43.45 -10.04
CA ASN A 555 46.91 43.86 -9.26
C ASN A 555 46.54 45.13 -8.48
N SER A 556 46.93 45.19 -7.22
CA SER A 556 46.78 46.40 -6.41
C SER A 556 48.11 46.67 -5.74
N GLU A 557 48.66 47.84 -6.02
CA GLU A 557 49.91 48.32 -5.46
C GLU A 557 49.60 49.54 -4.60
N SER A 558 50.13 49.57 -3.38
CA SER A 558 50.04 50.70 -2.47
C SER A 558 51.45 51.01 -1.97
N ASP A 559 51.87 52.27 -2.14
CA ASP A 559 53.14 52.76 -1.63
C ASP A 559 52.88 53.76 -0.51
N PHE A 560 53.51 53.53 0.64
CA PHE A 560 53.39 54.40 1.80
C PHE A 560 54.66 55.24 1.89
N ASN A 561 54.51 56.54 2.17
CA ASN A 561 55.61 57.53 2.18
C ASN A 561 56.78 57.22 3.15
N ALA A 562 56.74 56.12 3.89
CA ALA A 562 57.82 55.57 4.72
C ALA A 562 58.76 54.57 3.99
N GLY A 563 58.70 54.45 2.65
CA GLY A 563 59.67 53.72 1.84
C GLY A 563 59.47 52.20 1.77
N ASN A 564 58.31 51.68 2.18
CA ASN A 564 57.97 50.26 2.11
C ASN A 564 56.94 50.01 1.01
N LYS A 565 57.41 49.43 -0.09
CA LYS A 565 56.58 48.97 -1.21
C LYS A 565 55.96 47.62 -0.90
N LEU A 566 54.63 47.54 -0.84
CA LEU A 566 53.90 46.27 -0.68
C LEU A 566 53.21 45.89 -1.99
N ILE A 567 53.64 44.80 -2.62
CA ILE A 567 53.03 44.24 -3.83
C ILE A 567 52.21 43.03 -3.42
N ILE A 568 50.90 43.06 -3.62
CA ILE A 568 50.01 41.92 -3.36
C ILE A 568 49.47 41.41 -4.70
N ILE A 569 49.99 40.25 -5.14
CA ILE A 569 49.55 39.59 -6.37
C ILE A 569 48.56 38.47 -6.01
N PHE A 570 47.31 38.63 -6.42
CA PHE A 570 46.30 37.58 -6.30
C PHE A 570 46.11 36.86 -7.64
N TYR A 571 46.23 35.53 -7.62
CA TYR A 571 45.84 34.68 -8.75
C TYR A 571 44.50 34.02 -8.43
N SER A 572 43.45 34.38 -9.17
CA SER A 572 42.12 33.77 -9.04
C SER A 572 41.68 33.20 -10.39
N LEU A 573 41.76 31.87 -10.53
CA LEU A 573 41.15 31.13 -11.64
C LEU A 573 39.69 30.80 -11.27
N SER A 574 38.77 31.62 -11.75
CA SER A 574 37.33 31.35 -11.62
C SER A 574 36.83 30.65 -12.90
N GLU A 575 36.82 29.32 -12.91
CA GLU A 575 36.08 28.56 -13.93
C GLU A 575 34.59 28.48 -13.55
N LYS A 576 33.73 29.15 -14.31
CA LYS A 576 32.27 28.96 -14.20
C LYS A 576 31.63 28.85 -15.58
N CYS A 577 31.10 27.67 -15.88
CA CYS A 577 30.28 27.42 -17.06
C CYS A 577 28.81 27.70 -16.70
N HIS A 578 28.26 28.83 -17.13
CA HIS A 578 26.83 29.14 -16.93
C HIS A 578 26.05 28.87 -18.23
N ALA A 579 25.19 27.85 -18.21
CA ALA A 579 24.14 27.66 -19.20
C ALA A 579 22.84 28.28 -18.66
N LEU A 580 22.30 29.28 -19.35
CA LEU A 580 21.04 29.93 -18.96
C LEU A 580 19.91 29.48 -19.89
N LYS A 581 18.94 28.75 -19.34
CA LYS A 581 17.59 28.62 -19.89
C LYS A 581 16.69 29.60 -19.13
N THR A 582 15.86 30.34 -19.85
CA THR A 582 14.91 31.30 -19.29
C THR A 582 13.93 30.61 -18.35
N GLU A 583 14.10 30.78 -17.03
CA GLU A 583 13.10 31.22 -16.04
C GLU A 583 13.62 31.03 -14.60
N ARG A 584 13.54 32.12 -13.81
CA ARG A 584 13.71 32.29 -12.35
C ARG A 584 14.54 31.26 -11.56
N CYS A 585 15.72 31.68 -11.08
CA CYS A 585 16.32 31.15 -9.86
C CYS A 585 16.40 32.24 -8.78
N PHE A 586 15.78 31.98 -7.63
CA PHE A 586 15.93 32.71 -6.38
C PHE A 586 17.35 32.51 -5.84
N GLY A 587 17.97 33.58 -5.36
CA GLY A 587 19.21 33.52 -4.59
C GLY A 587 18.90 33.50 -3.10
N ASN A 588 19.54 32.60 -2.35
CA ASN A 588 19.78 32.78 -0.94
C ASN A 588 21.23 33.24 -0.78
N ILE A 589 21.40 34.37 -0.11
CA ILE A 589 22.64 34.79 0.57
C ILE A 589 22.47 34.37 2.03
#